data_AF-A0A1I1DCE3-F1
#
_entry.id   AF-A0A1I1DCE3-F1
#
_cell.length_a   1.000
_cell.length_b   1.000
_cell.length_c   1.000
_cell.angle_alpha   90.00
_cell.angle_beta   90.00
_cell.angle_gamma   90.00
#
_symmetry.space_group_name_H-M   'P 1'
#
loop_
_entity.id
_entity.type
_entity.pdbx_description
1 polymer ?
#
loop_
_entity_poly.entity_id
_entity_poly.type
_entity_poly.pdbx_seq_one_letter_code
_entity_poly.pdbx_strand_id
1 'polypeptide(L)'
;MKKSELSTAQISQIEMIYSLMKKAGWNGRISNDLFFNKEFYFPHEAVFDYHNRESNLVFMFSSSKAKVDITISDKFGYLNFVVSVDGCFEKLYEILTKFQNALSCTNYMDFIREVILNFPDKTFIYENDELKILKLNKNG
;
A
#
# COMPACT_ATOMS: atom_id res chain seq x y z
N MET A 1 1.94 19.87 -6.06
CA MET A 1 2.20 19.46 -7.45
C MET A 1 0.86 19.35 -8.15
N LYS A 2 0.68 20.00 -9.29
CA LYS A 2 -0.51 19.92 -10.13
C LYS A 2 -0.46 18.67 -10.99
N LYS A 3 -1.61 18.17 -11.45
CA LYS A 3 -1.67 17.00 -12.35
C LYS A 3 -0.90 17.24 -13.66
N SER A 4 -0.92 18.47 -14.16
CA SER A 4 -0.18 18.89 -15.35
C SER A 4 1.35 18.86 -15.19
N GLU A 5 1.85 18.75 -13.96
CA GLU A 5 3.28 18.71 -13.64
C GLU A 5 3.81 17.27 -13.54
N LEU A 6 2.93 16.26 -13.67
CA LEU A 6 3.34 14.86 -13.68
C LEU A 6 4.02 14.49 -14.98
N SER A 7 5.12 13.75 -14.87
CA SER A 7 5.73 13.11 -16.04
C SER A 7 4.81 12.04 -16.62
N THR A 8 4.93 11.76 -17.92
CA THR A 8 4.22 10.65 -18.59
C THR A 8 4.43 9.33 -17.85
N ALA A 9 5.64 9.07 -17.37
CA ALA A 9 5.96 7.86 -16.61
C ALA A 9 5.15 7.75 -15.31
N GLN A 10 5.00 8.84 -14.55
CA GLN A 10 4.18 8.86 -13.33
C GLN A 10 2.70 8.65 -13.62
N ILE A 11 2.19 9.27 -14.69
CA ILE A 11 0.80 9.08 -15.13
C ILE A 11 0.56 7.60 -15.47
N SER A 12 1.41 7.01 -16.32
CA SER A 12 1.30 5.61 -16.72
C SER A 12 1.40 4.64 -15.53
N GLN A 13 2.28 4.91 -14.56
CA GLN A 13 2.38 4.10 -13.34
C GLN A 13 1.08 4.15 -12.51
N ILE A 14 0.51 5.33 -12.32
CA ILE A 14 -0.73 5.49 -11.56
C ILE A 14 -1.90 4.77 -12.27
N GLU A 15 -2.02 4.94 -13.59
CA GLU A 15 -3.08 4.28 -14.38
C GLU A 15 -2.94 2.76 -14.36
N MET A 16 -1.71 2.24 -14.48
CA MET A 16 -1.41 0.82 -14.38
C MET A 16 -1.83 0.26 -13.00
N ILE A 17 -1.41 0.90 -11.92
CA ILE A 17 -1.76 0.50 -10.55
C ILE A 17 -3.26 0.55 -10.36
N TYR A 18 -3.92 1.61 -10.83
CA TYR A 18 -5.37 1.72 -10.77
C TYR A 18 -6.08 0.55 -11.45
N SER A 19 -5.69 0.22 -12.68
CA SER A 19 -6.26 -0.89 -13.44
C SER A 19 -6.10 -2.22 -12.70
N LEU A 20 -4.89 -2.50 -12.19
CA LEU A 20 -4.58 -3.73 -11.46
C LEU A 20 -5.39 -3.84 -10.15
N MET A 21 -5.44 -2.77 -9.36
CA MET A 21 -6.17 -2.74 -8.09
C MET A 21 -7.68 -2.88 -8.31
N LYS A 22 -8.25 -2.18 -9.31
CA LYS A 22 -9.66 -2.37 -9.69
C LYS A 22 -9.97 -3.81 -10.11
N LYS A 23 -9.07 -4.44 -10.88
CA LYS A 23 -9.20 -5.86 -11.29
C LYS A 23 -9.17 -6.82 -10.09
N ALA A 24 -8.41 -6.49 -9.04
CA ALA A 24 -8.37 -7.23 -7.79
C ALA A 24 -9.59 -7.00 -6.87
N GLY A 25 -10.54 -6.17 -7.28
CA GLY A 25 -11.76 -5.88 -6.52
C GLY A 25 -11.63 -4.73 -5.52
N TRP A 26 -10.52 -3.98 -5.55
CA TRP A 26 -10.38 -2.78 -4.73
C TRP A 26 -11.23 -1.64 -5.28
N ASN A 27 -11.75 -0.81 -4.39
CA ASN A 27 -12.43 0.42 -4.77
C ASN A 27 -11.49 1.61 -4.55
N GLY A 28 -11.23 2.41 -5.56
CA GLY A 28 -10.25 3.48 -5.40
C GLY A 28 -10.40 4.61 -6.39
N ARG A 29 -9.52 5.59 -6.22
CA ARG A 29 -9.47 6.85 -6.97
C ARG A 29 -8.03 7.20 -7.33
N ILE A 30 -7.86 7.79 -8.51
CA ILE A 30 -6.58 8.24 -9.09
C ILE A 30 -6.12 9.59 -8.47
N SER A 31 -6.75 10.03 -7.39
CA SER A 31 -6.32 11.17 -6.61
C SER A 31 -6.63 10.98 -5.13
N ASN A 32 -5.63 11.21 -4.31
CA ASN A 32 -5.84 11.29 -2.87
C ASN A 32 -6.37 12.66 -2.50
N ASP A 33 -7.69 12.75 -2.32
CA ASP A 33 -8.35 13.90 -1.72
C ASP A 33 -8.41 13.64 -0.21
N LEU A 34 -7.27 13.78 0.47
CA LEU A 34 -7.27 13.81 1.94
C LEU A 34 -7.86 15.14 2.38
N PHE A 35 -8.87 15.07 3.25
CA PHE A 35 -9.67 16.18 3.80
C PHE A 35 -10.82 16.66 2.91
N PHE A 36 -12.02 16.13 3.19
CA PHE A 36 -13.32 16.67 2.78
C PHE A 36 -13.56 18.16 3.10
N ASN A 37 -12.61 18.87 3.74
CA ASN A 37 -12.72 20.29 4.13
C ASN A 37 -11.46 21.15 3.87
N LYS A 38 -10.37 20.62 3.31
CA LYS A 38 -9.16 21.40 2.99
C LYS A 38 -8.60 20.92 1.67
N GLU A 39 -8.59 21.79 0.66
CA GLU A 39 -8.30 21.59 -0.77
C GLU A 39 -6.91 21.02 -1.13
N PHE A 40 -6.42 20.00 -0.42
CA PHE A 40 -5.14 19.35 -0.69
C PHE A 40 -5.34 18.21 -1.68
N TYR A 41 -5.03 18.52 -2.95
CA TYR A 41 -5.05 17.56 -4.05
C TYR A 41 -3.66 16.96 -4.24
N PHE A 42 -3.52 15.65 -4.07
CA PHE A 42 -2.28 14.91 -4.35
C PHE A 42 -2.44 14.10 -5.65
N PRO A 43 -2.21 14.71 -6.83
CA PRO A 43 -2.42 14.04 -8.12
C PRO A 43 -1.42 12.91 -8.41
N HIS A 44 -0.33 12.85 -7.64
CA HIS A 44 0.67 11.81 -7.74
C HIS A 44 0.36 10.60 -6.85
N GLU A 45 -0.79 10.62 -6.17
CA GLU A 45 -1.20 9.55 -5.26
C GLU A 45 -2.50 8.91 -5.73
N ALA A 46 -2.57 7.59 -5.57
CA ALA A 46 -3.78 6.82 -5.80
C ALA A 46 -4.12 6.03 -4.54
N VAL A 47 -5.38 6.09 -4.13
CA VAL A 47 -5.86 5.46 -2.90
C VAL A 47 -6.94 4.46 -3.22
N PHE A 48 -6.84 3.30 -2.59
CA PHE A 48 -7.72 2.16 -2.80
C PHE A 48 -8.11 1.58 -1.45
N ASP A 49 -9.40 1.35 -1.29
CA ASP A 49 -10.01 0.74 -0.13
C ASP A 49 -10.45 -0.69 -0.49
N TYR A 50 -10.25 -1.61 0.44
CA TYR A 50 -10.75 -2.98 0.35
C TYR A 50 -11.28 -3.44 1.69
N HIS A 51 -12.50 -3.97 1.68
CA HIS A 51 -13.14 -4.50 2.86
C HIS A 51 -13.19 -6.02 2.74
N ASN A 52 -12.57 -6.71 3.70
CA ASN A 52 -12.71 -8.15 3.86
C ASN A 52 -13.52 -8.47 5.13
N ARG A 53 -13.69 -9.74 5.46
CA ARG A 53 -14.51 -10.15 6.63
C ARG A 53 -13.91 -9.74 7.98
N GLU A 54 -12.60 -9.55 8.05
CA GLU A 54 -11.85 -9.33 9.29
C GLU A 54 -11.44 -7.86 9.48
N SER A 55 -11.20 -7.13 8.39
CA SER A 55 -10.51 -5.83 8.42
C SER A 55 -10.87 -4.91 7.26
N ASN A 56 -10.54 -3.63 7.44
CA ASN A 56 -10.47 -2.64 6.37
C ASN A 56 -9.01 -2.45 5.98
N LEU A 57 -8.75 -2.57 4.68
CA LEU A 57 -7.44 -2.37 4.08
C LEU A 57 -7.45 -1.07 3.27
N VAL A 58 -6.41 -0.26 3.43
CA VAL A 58 -6.18 0.91 2.58
C VAL A 58 -4.82 0.75 1.92
N PHE A 59 -4.78 0.90 0.60
CA PHE A 59 -3.57 0.93 -0.19
C PHE A 59 -3.43 2.33 -0.78
N MET A 60 -2.31 2.99 -0.52
CA MET A 60 -1.97 4.30 -1.05
C MET A 60 -0.63 4.23 -1.78
N PHE A 61 -0.67 4.43 -3.10
CA PHE A 61 0.54 4.55 -3.90
C PHE A 61 0.91 6.02 -4.09
N SER A 62 2.21 6.32 -4.08
CA SER A 62 2.77 7.64 -4.37
C SER A 62 3.81 7.52 -5.50
N SER A 63 3.49 8.03 -6.69
CA SER A 63 4.37 7.98 -7.86
C SER A 63 5.59 8.92 -7.75
N SER A 64 5.52 9.93 -6.88
CA SER A 64 6.65 10.83 -6.63
C SER A 64 7.74 10.17 -5.79
N LYS A 65 7.37 9.23 -4.92
CA LYS A 65 8.26 8.50 -4.02
C LYS A 65 8.47 7.04 -4.42
N ALA A 66 7.77 6.58 -5.46
CA ALA A 66 7.71 5.19 -5.90
C ALA A 66 7.46 4.23 -4.71
N LYS A 67 6.54 4.60 -3.82
CA LYS A 67 6.24 3.84 -2.60
C LYS A 67 4.76 3.55 -2.48
N VAL A 68 4.47 2.51 -1.74
CA VAL A 68 3.14 2.10 -1.31
C VAL A 68 3.09 2.19 0.20
N ASP A 69 2.02 2.76 0.71
CA ASP A 69 1.59 2.65 2.10
C ASP A 69 0.38 1.71 2.11
N ILE A 70 0.43 0.65 2.92
CA ILE A 70 -0.70 -0.22 3.13
C ILE A 70 -1.03 -0.22 4.61
N THR A 71 -2.30 0.06 4.87
CA THR A 71 -2.88 0.13 6.18
C THR A 71 -3.83 -1.05 6.37
N ILE A 72 -3.76 -1.68 7.54
CA ILE A 72 -4.72 -2.68 8.03
C ILE A 72 -5.35 -2.09 9.27
N SER A 73 -6.68 -2.06 9.32
CA SER A 73 -7.42 -1.59 10.49
C SER A 73 -8.58 -2.52 10.81
N ASP A 74 -8.69 -2.91 12.07
CA ASP A 74 -9.79 -3.72 12.59
C ASP A 74 -10.02 -3.42 14.08
N LYS A 75 -10.85 -4.24 14.76
CA LYS A 75 -11.19 -4.03 16.17
C LYS A 75 -10.01 -4.18 17.14
N PHE A 76 -8.91 -4.79 16.72
CA PHE A 76 -7.72 -5.03 17.53
C PHE A 76 -6.65 -3.95 17.37
N GLY A 77 -6.76 -3.11 16.35
CA GLY A 77 -5.89 -1.95 16.19
C GLY A 77 -5.63 -1.56 14.75
N TYR A 78 -4.47 -0.96 14.55
CA TYR A 78 -4.02 -0.37 13.31
C TYR A 78 -2.57 -0.76 13.03
N LEU A 79 -2.32 -1.23 11.81
CA LEU A 79 -0.98 -1.51 11.31
C LEU A 79 -0.78 -0.77 10.00
N ASN A 80 0.37 -0.15 9.84
CA ASN A 80 0.79 0.49 8.60
C ASN A 80 2.13 -0.10 8.18
N PHE A 81 2.27 -0.38 6.88
CA PHE A 81 3.55 -0.76 6.33
C PHE A 81 3.80 -0.04 5.01
N VAL A 82 5.02 0.42 4.86
CA VAL A 82 5.48 1.19 3.70
C VAL A 82 6.48 0.35 2.92
N VAL A 83 6.21 0.17 1.63
CA VAL A 83 7.04 -0.60 0.70
C VAL A 83 7.47 0.30 -0.46
N SER A 84 8.78 0.43 -0.70
CA SER A 84 9.27 1.04 -1.94
C SER A 84 9.16 0.03 -3.10
N VAL A 85 8.51 0.44 -4.19
CA VAL A 85 8.10 -0.43 -5.30
C VAL A 85 8.75 -0.06 -6.63
N ASP A 86 9.92 0.59 -6.63
CA ASP A 86 10.67 1.10 -7.82
C ASP A 86 10.69 0.15 -9.03
N GLY A 87 9.62 0.09 -9.83
CA GLY A 87 9.46 -0.84 -10.95
C GLY A 87 9.15 -2.30 -10.59
N CYS A 88 8.74 -2.60 -9.35
CA CYS A 88 8.42 -3.96 -8.89
C CYS A 88 7.01 -4.08 -8.31
N PHE A 89 6.06 -3.26 -8.78
CA PHE A 89 4.70 -3.24 -8.25
C PHE A 89 3.97 -4.57 -8.48
N GLU A 90 4.18 -5.23 -9.63
CA GLU A 90 3.51 -6.49 -9.96
C GLU A 90 3.74 -7.55 -8.88
N LYS A 91 4.95 -7.59 -8.30
CA LYS A 91 5.26 -8.55 -7.25
C LYS A 91 4.53 -8.25 -5.94
N LEU A 92 4.44 -6.97 -5.56
CA LEU A 92 3.65 -6.57 -4.40
C LEU A 92 2.15 -6.84 -4.63
N TYR A 93 1.66 -6.63 -5.86
CA TYR A 93 0.29 -6.92 -6.25
C TYR A 93 -0.06 -8.41 -6.14
N GLU A 94 0.82 -9.31 -6.59
CA GLU A 94 0.65 -10.76 -6.42
C GLU A 94 0.50 -11.14 -4.94
N ILE A 95 1.37 -10.60 -4.08
CA ILE A 95 1.30 -10.85 -2.63
C ILE A 95 0.00 -10.28 -2.07
N LEU A 96 -0.33 -9.03 -2.37
CA LEU A 96 -1.55 -8.38 -1.85
C LEU A 96 -2.81 -9.16 -2.23
N THR A 97 -2.96 -9.55 -3.50
CA THR A 97 -4.14 -10.30 -3.98
C THR A 97 -4.25 -11.69 -3.38
N LYS A 98 -3.12 -12.34 -3.07
CA LYS A 98 -3.09 -13.63 -2.36
C LYS A 98 -3.65 -13.51 -0.94
N PHE A 99 -3.33 -12.42 -0.22
CA PHE A 99 -3.68 -12.28 1.21
C PHE A 99 -4.93 -11.42 1.48
N GLN A 100 -5.37 -10.56 0.56
CA GLN A 100 -6.38 -9.51 0.82
C GLN A 100 -7.70 -10.01 1.44
N ASN A 101 -8.10 -11.26 1.19
CA ASN A 101 -9.36 -11.83 1.69
C ASN A 101 -9.32 -12.24 3.16
N ALA A 102 -8.12 -12.43 3.72
CA ALA A 102 -7.92 -12.87 5.10
C ALA A 102 -7.10 -11.87 5.92
N LEU A 103 -6.36 -10.95 5.28
CA LEU A 103 -5.44 -10.05 5.95
C LEU A 103 -6.11 -9.23 7.07
N SER A 104 -5.56 -9.33 8.29
CA SER A 104 -5.99 -8.63 9.50
C SER A 104 -4.85 -8.36 10.48
N CYS A 105 -5.10 -7.55 11.51
CA CYS A 105 -4.13 -7.23 12.55
C CYS A 105 -3.70 -8.46 13.37
N THR A 106 -4.41 -9.58 13.26
CA THR A 106 -4.08 -10.84 13.97
C THR A 106 -3.33 -11.86 13.11
N ASN A 107 -3.33 -11.71 11.78
CA ASN A 107 -2.73 -12.68 10.85
C ASN A 107 -1.81 -12.05 9.78
N TYR A 108 -1.44 -10.78 9.94
CA TYR A 108 -0.57 -10.04 9.00
C TYR A 108 0.85 -10.59 8.84
N MET A 109 1.32 -11.45 9.76
CA MET A 109 2.73 -11.87 9.81
C MET A 109 3.16 -12.64 8.55
N ASP A 110 2.31 -13.50 7.99
CA ASP A 110 2.66 -14.27 6.78
C ASP A 110 2.70 -13.37 5.55
N PHE A 111 1.76 -12.43 5.47
CA PHE A 111 1.79 -11.38 4.46
C PHE A 111 3.09 -10.55 4.55
N ILE A 112 3.45 -10.08 5.74
CA ILE A 112 4.66 -9.28 5.94
C ILE A 112 5.93 -10.08 5.64
N ARG A 113 5.99 -11.36 6.02
CA ARG A 113 7.12 -12.24 5.66
C ARG A 113 7.27 -12.32 4.15
N GLU A 114 6.19 -12.53 3.41
CA GLU A 114 6.26 -12.56 1.94
C GLU A 114 6.70 -11.22 1.35
N VAL A 115 6.21 -10.09 1.89
CA VAL A 115 6.68 -8.76 1.47
C VAL A 115 8.18 -8.62 1.74
N ILE A 116 8.67 -8.88 2.95
CA ILE A 116 10.09 -8.70 3.27
C ILE A 116 10.98 -9.65 2.46
N LEU A 117 10.54 -10.90 2.19
CA LEU A 117 11.30 -11.82 1.35
C LEU A 117 11.49 -11.30 -0.08
N ASN A 118 10.52 -10.56 -0.61
CA ASN A 118 10.57 -10.00 -1.96
C ASN A 118 11.12 -8.55 -1.99
N PHE A 119 11.09 -7.85 -0.86
CA PHE A 119 11.46 -6.44 -0.71
C PHE A 119 12.29 -6.17 0.58
N PRO A 120 13.42 -6.88 0.79
CA PRO A 120 14.10 -6.93 2.10
C PRO A 120 14.67 -5.58 2.55
N ASP A 121 15.21 -4.77 1.63
CA ASP A 121 15.80 -3.46 1.93
C ASP A 121 14.83 -2.29 1.68
N LYS A 122 13.55 -2.61 1.44
CA LYS A 122 12.55 -1.66 0.92
C LYS A 122 11.26 -1.62 1.72
N THR A 123 11.21 -2.26 2.89
CA THR A 123 9.99 -2.40 3.70
C THR A 123 10.20 -1.82 5.11
N PHE A 124 9.28 -0.95 5.53
CA PHE A 124 9.22 -0.35 6.86
C PHE A 124 7.84 -0.64 7.47
N ILE A 125 7.80 -1.00 8.76
CA ILE A 125 6.55 -1.36 9.44
C ILE A 125 6.34 -0.40 10.60
N TYR A 126 5.14 0.12 10.72
CA TYR A 126 4.71 1.02 11.77
C TYR A 126 3.50 0.42 12.49
N GLU A 127 3.56 0.38 13.82
CA GLU A 127 2.47 -0.06 14.68
C GLU A 127 2.17 1.09 15.64
N ASN A 128 0.93 1.61 15.65
CA ASN A 128 0.55 2.81 16.41
C ASN A 128 1.51 4.01 16.19
N ASP A 129 1.87 4.28 14.93
CA ASP A 129 2.81 5.33 14.50
C ASP A 129 4.27 5.16 14.96
N GLU A 130 4.63 4.03 15.57
CA GLU A 130 6.01 3.72 15.96
C GLU A 130 6.68 2.76 14.95
N LEU A 131 7.89 3.10 14.50
CA LEU A 131 8.66 2.25 13.59
C LEU A 131 9.08 0.95 14.30
N LYS A 132 8.54 -0.17 13.83
CA LYS A 132 8.91 -1.51 14.27
C LYS A 132 10.03 -2.04 13.39
N ILE A 133 11.26 -2.05 13.93
CA ILE A 133 12.38 -2.71 13.25
C ILE A 133 12.20 -4.23 13.39
N LEU A 134 11.60 -4.87 12.39
CA LEU A 134 11.64 -6.33 12.29
C LEU A 134 13.05 -6.75 11.91
N LYS A 135 13.86 -7.10 12.91
CA LYS A 135 15.06 -7.91 12.68
C LYS A 135 14.58 -9.31 12.27
N LEU A 136 14.52 -9.59 10.97
CA LEU A 136 14.51 -10.98 10.54
C LEU A 136 15.82 -11.58 11.02
N ASN A 137 15.76 -12.41 12.06
CA ASN A 137 16.89 -13.26 12.41
C ASN A 137 17.18 -14.11 11.17
N LYS A 138 18.30 -13.83 10.50
CA LYS A 138 18.91 -14.72 9.50
C LYS A 138 19.44 -15.96 10.24
N ASN A 139 18.57 -16.77 10.83
CA ASN A 139 18.95 -18.03 11.44
C ASN A 139 18.02 -19.14 10.93
N GLY A 140 18.56 -19.95 10.02
CA GLY A 140 18.21 -21.36 9.84
C GLY A 140 17.08 -21.64 8.89
#